data_AF-A0A0S2KHF0-F1
#
_entry.id   AF-A0A0S2KHF0-F1
#
_cell.length_a   1.000
_cell.length_b   1.000
_cell.length_c   1.000
_cell.angle_alpha   90.00
_cell.angle_beta   90.00
_cell.angle_gamma   90.00
#
_symmetry.space_group_name_H-M   'P 1'
#
loop_
_entity.id
_entity.type
_entity.pdbx_description
1 polymer ?
#
loop_
_entity_poly.entity_id
_entity_poly.type
_entity_poly.pdbx_seq_one_letter_code
_entity_poly.pdbx_strand_id
1 'polypeptide(L)'
;MIHTARLMTAAIAASTVLVTGCSVNSSVQTYTPGLAVQMKDMQYWTHKLALSIEAGNLELIDFYHHELEEAVEDLIDSVESYDGFPIAELTESMLEPALETLEDRLDEENLQGMRTAFAGVVQSCNSCHQVTEHGFIRIGDGFGNNPFNQIFTR
;
A
#
# COMPACT_ATOMS: atom_id res chain seq x y z
N MET A 1 -32.87 -82.02 -12.44
CA MET A 1 -31.57 -82.29 -11.81
C MET A 1 -31.16 -80.98 -11.13
N ILE A 2 -31.47 -80.73 -9.84
CA ILE A 2 -30.68 -81.11 -8.63
C ILE A 2 -29.24 -80.57 -8.80
N HIS A 3 -28.70 -79.57 -8.08
CA HIS A 3 -28.60 -79.31 -6.64
C HIS A 3 -28.41 -77.79 -6.40
N THR A 4 -29.21 -77.12 -5.56
CA THR A 4 -28.95 -76.73 -4.14
C THR A 4 -27.62 -76.01 -3.85
N ALA A 5 -27.70 -74.75 -3.40
CA ALA A 5 -26.89 -74.23 -2.29
C ALA A 5 -27.54 -72.97 -1.70
N ARG A 6 -28.03 -73.09 -0.46
CA ARG A 6 -28.36 -71.99 0.45
C ARG A 6 -27.08 -71.48 1.09
N LEU A 7 -26.92 -70.18 1.28
CA LEU A 7 -26.09 -69.55 2.34
C LEU A 7 -26.65 -68.14 2.59
N MET A 8 -27.37 -67.98 3.69
CA MET A 8 -26.93 -67.29 4.91
C MET A 8 -26.93 -65.76 4.79
N THR A 9 -28.08 -65.19 5.14
CA THR A 9 -28.28 -63.79 5.53
C THR A 9 -27.45 -63.45 6.77
N ALA A 10 -26.50 -62.52 6.62
CA ALA A 10 -25.92 -61.76 7.73
C ALA A 10 -26.48 -60.33 7.66
N ALA A 11 -27.35 -59.97 8.60
CA ALA A 11 -27.84 -58.61 8.74
C ALA A 11 -26.75 -57.77 9.43
N ILE A 12 -26.04 -56.95 8.65
CA ILE A 12 -25.11 -55.94 9.17
C ILE A 12 -25.96 -54.71 9.50
N ALA A 13 -26.14 -54.43 10.80
CA ALA A 13 -26.71 -53.17 11.25
C ALA A 13 -25.68 -52.06 11.00
N ALA A 14 -25.83 -51.34 9.90
CA ALA A 14 -25.03 -50.15 9.61
C ALA A 14 -25.55 -49.00 10.48
N SER A 15 -24.83 -48.69 11.55
CA SER A 15 -25.03 -47.46 12.33
C SER A 15 -24.57 -46.27 11.50
N THR A 16 -25.51 -45.58 10.85
CA THR A 16 -25.29 -44.30 10.19
C THR A 16 -24.92 -43.24 11.23
N VAL A 17 -23.64 -42.92 11.34
CA VAL A 17 -23.16 -41.73 12.04
C VAL A 17 -23.46 -40.53 11.16
N LEU A 18 -24.48 -39.76 11.52
CA LEU A 18 -24.76 -38.45 10.93
C LEU A 18 -23.67 -37.49 11.39
N VAL A 19 -22.61 -37.35 10.59
CA VAL A 19 -21.66 -36.24 10.73
C VAL A 19 -22.39 -35.00 10.21
N THR A 20 -23.04 -34.28 11.12
CA THR A 20 -23.56 -32.94 10.82
C THR A 20 -22.35 -32.03 10.60
N GLY A 21 -21.94 -31.89 9.34
CA GLY A 21 -20.90 -30.95 8.96
C GLY A 21 -21.36 -29.54 9.30
N CYS A 22 -20.65 -28.88 10.21
CA CYS A 22 -20.79 -27.44 10.43
C CYS A 22 -20.44 -26.74 9.10
N SER A 23 -21.45 -26.26 8.39
CA SER A 23 -21.24 -25.38 7.24
C SER A 23 -20.82 -24.02 7.80
N VAL A 24 -19.51 -23.79 7.87
CA VAL A 24 -18.96 -22.46 8.17
C VAL A 24 -19.15 -21.61 6.93
N ASN A 25 -20.23 -20.83 6.91
CA ASN A 25 -20.47 -19.83 5.86
C ASN A 25 -19.55 -18.64 6.13
N SER A 26 -18.28 -18.76 5.74
CA SER A 26 -17.34 -17.64 5.76
C SER A 26 -17.59 -16.78 4.53
N SER A 27 -18.30 -15.66 4.69
CA SER A 27 -18.18 -14.57 3.72
C SER A 27 -16.78 -13.99 3.87
N VAL A 28 -15.96 -14.12 2.83
CA VAL A 28 -14.66 -13.43 2.76
C VAL A 28 -14.98 -11.96 2.55
N GLN A 29 -14.95 -11.17 3.62
CA GLN A 29 -14.94 -9.72 3.51
C GLN A 29 -13.57 -9.32 2.97
N THR A 30 -13.53 -8.78 1.75
CA THR A 30 -12.32 -8.17 1.20
C THR A 30 -12.02 -6.91 2.01
N TYR A 31 -10.88 -6.87 2.68
CA TYR A 31 -10.43 -5.68 3.38
C TYR A 31 -9.99 -4.63 2.37
N THR A 32 -10.61 -3.46 2.42
CA THR A 32 -10.16 -2.26 1.69
C THR A 32 -9.52 -1.30 2.70
N PRO A 33 -8.21 -1.02 2.59
CA PRO A 33 -7.56 -0.01 3.42
C PRO A 33 -8.24 1.35 3.30
N GLY A 34 -8.34 2.09 4.42
CA GLY A 34 -8.78 3.48 4.39
C GLY A 34 -7.62 4.42 4.02
N LEU A 35 -7.93 5.68 3.70
CA LEU A 35 -6.93 6.68 3.26
C LEU A 35 -5.75 6.82 4.24
N ALA A 36 -5.99 6.85 5.55
CA ALA A 36 -4.92 6.97 6.53
C ALA A 36 -3.92 5.79 6.50
N VAL A 37 -4.37 4.60 6.07
CA VAL A 37 -3.50 3.43 5.89
C VAL A 37 -2.64 3.62 4.65
N GLN A 38 -3.23 4.06 3.53
CA GLN A 38 -2.50 4.38 2.30
C GLN A 38 -1.45 5.47 2.54
N MET A 39 -1.83 6.55 3.21
CA MET A 39 -0.93 7.65 3.57
C MET A 39 0.25 7.19 4.45
N LYS A 40 0.01 6.23 5.35
CA LYS A 40 1.05 5.65 6.20
C LYS A 40 2.07 4.85 5.36
N ASP A 41 1.63 4.14 4.33
CA ASP A 41 2.53 3.41 3.44
C ASP A 41 3.35 4.39 2.57
N MET A 42 2.71 5.39 1.96
CA MET A 42 3.41 6.45 1.23
C MET A 42 4.44 7.19 2.08
N GLN A 43 4.11 7.55 3.32
CA GLN A 43 5.04 8.23 4.23
C GLN A 43 6.22 7.31 4.63
N TYR A 44 5.96 6.01 4.79
CA TYR A 44 7.01 5.04 5.07
C TYR A 44 8.01 4.95 3.90
N TRP A 45 7.53 4.80 2.66
CA TRP A 45 8.37 4.74 1.48
C TRP A 45 9.12 6.05 1.23
N THR A 46 8.43 7.19 1.35
CA THR A 46 9.05 8.53 1.25
C THR A 46 10.17 8.71 2.27
N HIS A 47 9.99 8.24 3.50
CA HIS A 47 11.05 8.32 4.52
C HIS A 47 12.28 7.49 4.13
N LYS A 48 12.05 6.26 3.67
CA LYS A 48 13.12 5.33 3.28
C LYS A 48 13.86 5.84 2.04
N LEU A 49 13.15 6.41 1.07
CA LEU A 49 13.69 7.07 -0.10
C LEU A 49 14.59 8.25 0.27
N ALA A 50 14.14 9.14 1.17
CA ALA A 50 14.95 10.26 1.66
C ALA A 50 16.29 9.79 2.25
N LEU A 51 16.25 8.75 3.10
CA LEU A 51 17.44 8.18 3.71
C LEU A 51 18.38 7.54 2.67
N SER A 52 17.83 6.91 1.64
CA SER A 52 18.60 6.34 0.52
C SER A 52 19.30 7.41 -0.32
N ILE A 53 18.59 8.51 -0.61
CA ILE A 53 19.15 9.67 -1.31
C ILE A 53 20.30 10.30 -0.51
N GLU A 54 20.11 10.52 0.80
CA GLU A 54 21.16 11.07 1.67
C GLU A 54 22.38 10.14 1.75
N ALA A 55 22.16 8.82 1.72
CA ALA A 55 23.22 7.83 1.69
C ALA A 55 23.90 7.66 0.31
N GLY A 56 23.32 8.22 -0.75
CA GLY A 56 23.77 8.02 -2.13
C GLY A 56 23.67 6.57 -2.60
N ASN A 57 22.76 5.78 -2.03
CA ASN A 57 22.61 4.36 -2.36
C ASN A 57 21.61 4.18 -3.50
N LEU A 58 22.08 4.20 -4.74
CA LEU A 58 21.25 4.13 -5.95
C LEU A 58 20.30 2.94 -5.97
N GLU A 59 20.73 1.75 -5.55
CA GLU A 59 19.87 0.54 -5.52
C GLU A 59 18.69 0.71 -4.55
N LEU A 60 18.90 1.35 -3.40
CA LEU A 60 17.81 1.64 -2.48
C LEU A 60 16.98 2.86 -2.89
N ILE A 61 17.52 3.77 -3.69
CA ILE A 61 16.76 4.90 -4.24
C ILE A 61 15.76 4.35 -5.26
N ASP A 62 16.23 3.57 -6.22
CA ASP A 62 15.41 2.88 -7.23
C ASP A 62 14.30 2.05 -6.57
N PHE A 63 14.66 1.18 -5.63
CA PHE A 63 13.69 0.35 -4.93
C PHE A 63 12.60 1.19 -4.21
N TYR A 64 12.97 2.19 -3.40
CA TYR A 64 11.97 2.95 -2.64
C TYR A 64 11.23 4.02 -3.44
N HIS A 65 11.77 4.44 -4.59
CA HIS A 65 11.04 5.26 -5.55
C HIS A 65 9.94 4.43 -6.22
N HIS A 66 10.26 3.23 -6.71
CA HIS A 66 9.28 2.30 -7.25
C HIS A 66 8.17 1.93 -6.27
N GLU A 67 8.50 1.58 -5.02
CA GLU A 67 7.48 1.24 -4.00
C GLU A 67 6.62 2.46 -3.61
N LEU A 68 7.15 3.68 -3.74
CA LEU A 68 6.36 4.89 -3.54
C LEU A 68 5.38 5.10 -4.71
N GLU A 69 5.79 4.83 -5.94
CA GLU A 69 4.91 4.87 -7.12
C GLU A 69 3.80 3.83 -7.03
N GLU A 70 4.11 2.57 -6.68
CA GLU A 70 3.08 1.54 -6.48
C GLU A 70 2.07 1.95 -5.40
N ALA A 71 2.54 2.55 -4.29
CA ALA A 71 1.64 3.04 -3.24
C ALA A 71 0.76 4.23 -3.70
N VAL A 72 1.23 5.02 -4.66
CA VAL A 72 0.48 6.13 -5.27
C VAL A 72 -0.58 5.59 -6.22
N GLU A 73 -0.23 4.63 -7.07
CA GLU A 73 -1.16 3.93 -7.97
C GLU A 73 -2.26 3.22 -7.17
N ASP A 74 -1.89 2.48 -6.12
CA ASP A 74 -2.83 1.82 -5.21
C ASP A 74 -3.80 2.82 -4.56
N LEU A 75 -3.31 4.01 -4.18
CA LEU A 75 -4.16 5.05 -3.63
C LEU A 75 -5.16 5.58 -4.67
N ILE A 76 -4.69 5.88 -5.88
CA ILE A 76 -5.53 6.41 -6.97
C ILE A 76 -6.64 5.42 -7.30
N ASP A 77 -6.30 4.13 -7.41
CA ASP A 77 -7.25 3.07 -7.74
C ASP A 77 -8.26 2.77 -6.63
N SER A 78 -7.85 2.96 -5.36
CA SER A 78 -8.66 2.55 -4.21
C SER A 78 -9.39 3.69 -3.49
N VAL A 79 -8.99 4.95 -3.69
CA VAL A 79 -9.53 6.11 -2.96
C VAL A 79 -9.90 7.26 -3.90
N GLU A 80 -11.12 7.20 -4.43
CA GLU A 80 -11.68 8.29 -5.27
C GLU A 80 -11.77 9.61 -4.49
N SER A 81 -12.29 9.59 -3.26
CA SER A 81 -12.49 10.80 -2.44
C SER A 81 -12.42 10.53 -0.94
N TYR A 82 -12.15 11.60 -0.18
CA TYR A 82 -12.16 11.60 1.28
C TYR A 82 -12.59 12.98 1.80
N ASP A 83 -13.50 13.01 2.77
CA ASP A 83 -14.04 14.24 3.36
C ASP A 83 -14.54 15.29 2.34
N GLY A 84 -15.03 14.83 1.19
CA GLY A 84 -15.53 15.68 0.12
C GLY A 84 -14.47 16.22 -0.85
N PHE A 85 -13.20 15.83 -0.70
CA PHE A 85 -12.12 16.16 -1.62
C PHE A 85 -11.84 15.01 -2.61
N PRO A 86 -11.55 15.30 -3.89
CA PRO A 86 -11.26 14.29 -4.91
C PRO A 86 -9.79 13.83 -4.79
N ILE A 87 -9.55 12.82 -3.95
CA ILE A 87 -8.19 12.42 -3.56
C ILE A 87 -7.40 11.83 -4.73
N ALA A 88 -8.01 10.96 -5.54
CA ALA A 88 -7.36 10.39 -6.73
C ALA A 88 -6.92 11.50 -7.70
N GLU A 89 -7.84 12.37 -8.12
CA GLU A 89 -7.55 13.49 -9.03
C GLU A 89 -6.49 14.46 -8.49
N LEU A 90 -6.53 14.77 -7.19
CA LEU A 90 -5.50 15.60 -6.55
C LEU A 90 -4.14 14.90 -6.52
N THR A 91 -4.11 13.59 -6.32
CA THR A 91 -2.87 12.81 -6.31
C THR A 91 -2.25 12.78 -7.71
N GLU A 92 -3.04 12.42 -8.73
CA GLU A 92 -2.62 12.44 -10.15
C GLU A 92 -2.08 13.82 -10.55
N SER A 93 -2.83 14.89 -10.26
CA SER A 93 -2.47 16.23 -10.73
C SER A 93 -1.32 16.90 -9.96
N MET A 94 -1.06 16.50 -8.71
CA MET A 94 -0.09 17.16 -7.84
C MET A 94 1.17 16.33 -7.56
N LEU A 95 1.03 15.01 -7.39
CA LEU A 95 2.11 14.14 -6.92
C LEU A 95 2.80 13.40 -8.06
N GLU A 96 2.06 12.80 -9.00
CA GLU A 96 2.66 12.02 -10.11
C GLU A 96 3.73 12.82 -10.90
N PRO A 97 3.51 14.09 -11.30
CA PRO A 97 4.53 14.84 -12.04
C PRO A 97 5.82 15.07 -11.25
N ALA A 98 5.72 15.11 -9.92
CA ALA A 98 6.89 15.26 -9.05
C ALA A 98 7.67 13.95 -8.93
N LEU A 99 7.00 12.80 -9.00
CA LEU A 99 7.63 11.48 -9.04
C LEU A 99 8.31 11.23 -10.38
N GLU A 100 7.66 11.56 -11.51
CA GLU A 100 8.28 11.52 -12.84
C GLU A 100 9.55 12.39 -12.89
N THR A 101 9.49 13.60 -12.31
CA THR A 101 10.67 14.48 -12.22
C THR A 101 11.79 13.88 -11.37
N LEU A 102 11.46 13.05 -10.37
CA LEU A 102 12.46 12.35 -9.55
C LEU A 102 13.05 11.16 -10.31
N GLU A 103 12.22 10.39 -11.01
CA GLU A 103 12.62 9.28 -11.89
C GLU A 103 13.62 9.76 -12.95
N ASP A 104 13.34 10.88 -13.63
CA ASP A 104 14.26 11.51 -14.58
C ASP A 104 15.66 11.76 -13.98
N ARG A 105 15.73 12.15 -12.70
CA ARG A 105 17.02 12.40 -12.02
C ARG A 105 17.69 11.12 -11.58
N LEU A 106 16.90 10.09 -11.26
CA LEU A 106 17.38 8.75 -10.96
C LEU A 106 18.08 8.14 -12.17
N ASP A 107 17.44 8.20 -13.34
CA ASP A 107 17.97 7.72 -14.63
C ASP A 107 19.26 8.42 -15.04
N GLU A 108 19.40 9.70 -14.69
CA GLU A 108 20.62 10.49 -14.90
C GLU A 108 21.73 10.19 -13.88
N GLU A 109 21.47 9.33 -12.89
CA GLU A 109 22.31 9.10 -11.69
C GLU A 109 22.71 10.41 -10.98
N ASN A 110 21.87 11.43 -11.06
CA ASN A 110 22.16 12.78 -10.60
C ASN A 110 21.72 12.97 -9.15
N LEU A 111 22.52 12.52 -8.18
CA LEU A 111 22.16 12.59 -6.74
C LEU A 111 21.73 13.98 -6.25
N GLN A 112 22.41 15.04 -6.70
CA GLN A 112 22.03 16.40 -6.32
C GLN A 112 20.68 16.81 -6.94
N GLY A 113 20.45 16.38 -8.19
CA GLY A 113 19.17 16.50 -8.88
C GLY A 113 18.06 15.73 -8.16
N MET A 114 18.30 14.48 -7.75
CA MET A 114 17.36 13.65 -7.00
C MET A 114 16.98 14.32 -5.68
N ARG A 115 17.95 14.88 -4.94
CA ARG A 115 17.66 15.63 -3.70
C ARG A 115 16.72 16.82 -3.95
N THR A 116 16.94 17.57 -5.03
CA THR A 116 16.08 18.69 -5.39
C THR A 116 14.70 18.23 -5.85
N ALA A 117 14.61 17.19 -6.68
CA ALA A 117 13.35 16.63 -7.16
C ALA A 117 12.53 16.02 -6.01
N PHE A 118 13.17 15.32 -5.09
CA PHE A 118 12.54 14.77 -3.88
C PHE A 118 11.97 15.86 -2.96
N ALA A 119 12.62 17.02 -2.86
CA ALA A 119 12.02 18.16 -2.17
C ALA A 119 10.72 18.64 -2.84
N GLY A 120 10.62 18.50 -4.17
CA GLY A 120 9.40 18.70 -4.94
C GLY A 120 8.31 17.69 -4.58
N VAL A 121 8.64 16.40 -4.47
CA VAL A 121 7.72 15.35 -3.99
C VAL A 121 7.16 15.71 -2.61
N VAL A 122 8.02 16.07 -1.65
CA VAL A 122 7.61 16.49 -0.30
C VAL A 122 6.74 17.76 -0.34
N GLN A 123 7.04 18.70 -1.23
CA GLN A 123 6.21 19.89 -1.43
C GLN A 123 4.82 19.54 -1.98
N SER A 124 4.71 18.61 -2.91
CA SER A 124 3.43 18.12 -3.44
C SER A 124 2.59 17.45 -2.34
N CYS A 125 3.18 16.58 -1.51
CA CYS A 125 2.50 16.00 -0.35
C CYS A 125 1.92 17.08 0.57
N ASN A 126 2.75 18.06 0.96
CA ASN A 126 2.33 19.16 1.83
C ASN A 126 1.26 20.05 1.18
N SER A 127 1.32 20.25 -0.14
CA SER A 127 0.33 21.05 -0.87
C SER A 127 -1.02 20.34 -0.91
N CYS A 128 -1.03 19.02 -1.17
CA CYS A 128 -2.25 18.20 -1.11
C CYS A 128 -2.87 18.23 0.31
N HIS A 129 -2.05 18.06 1.35
CA HIS A 129 -2.52 18.19 2.74
C HIS A 129 -3.10 19.58 3.03
N GLN A 130 -2.52 20.65 2.48
CA GLN A 130 -3.02 22.00 2.68
C GLN A 130 -4.39 22.23 2.02
N VAL A 131 -4.59 21.76 0.79
CA VAL A 131 -5.86 21.97 0.05
C VAL A 131 -6.99 21.08 0.56
N THR A 132 -6.66 19.94 1.16
CA THR A 132 -7.62 19.01 1.78
C THR A 132 -7.87 19.30 3.27
N GLU A 133 -7.50 20.50 3.76
CA GLU A 133 -7.70 20.94 5.16
C GLU A 133 -6.92 20.14 6.22
N HIS A 134 -5.92 19.37 5.80
CA HIS A 134 -5.02 18.58 6.64
C HIS A 134 -3.61 19.19 6.78
N GLY A 135 -3.45 20.52 6.57
CA GLY A 135 -2.16 21.21 6.55
C GLY A 135 -1.34 21.15 7.86
N PHE A 136 -1.91 20.60 8.93
CA PHE A 136 -1.17 20.26 10.15
C PHE A 136 -0.30 18.99 9.99
N ILE A 137 -0.53 18.17 8.98
CA ILE A 137 0.30 17.02 8.60
C ILE A 137 1.44 17.52 7.71
N ARG A 138 2.55 17.92 8.35
CA ARG A 138 3.70 18.53 7.67
C ARG A 138 4.80 17.51 7.46
N ILE A 139 5.02 17.11 6.21
CA ILE A 139 6.11 16.23 5.82
C ILE A 139 7.41 17.02 5.76
N GLY A 140 8.46 16.47 6.37
CA GLY A 140 9.82 17.02 6.29
C GLY A 140 10.58 16.41 5.11
N ASP A 141 11.64 17.09 4.67
CA ASP A 141 12.53 16.58 3.62
C ASP A 141 13.32 15.33 4.01
N GLY A 142 13.28 14.93 5.30
CA GLY A 142 13.98 13.76 5.81
C GLY A 142 15.49 13.95 5.96
N PHE A 143 16.02 15.13 5.61
CA PHE A 143 17.44 15.44 5.67
C PHE A 143 17.76 16.21 6.97
N GLY A 144 17.98 15.48 8.07
CA GLY A 144 18.35 16.12 9.33
C GLY A 144 18.31 15.21 10.54
N ASN A 145 18.33 15.81 11.73
CA ASN A 145 18.34 15.07 13.00
C ASN A 145 16.95 14.61 13.46
N ASN A 146 15.90 14.89 12.69
CA ASN A 146 14.57 14.38 12.99
C ASN A 146 14.45 12.94 12.46
N PRO A 147 14.37 11.92 13.34
CA PRO A 147 14.30 10.53 12.89
C PRO A 147 12.95 10.17 12.28
N PHE A 148 12.00 11.10 12.25
CA PHE A 148 10.67 10.91 11.67
C PHE A 148 10.51 11.80 10.43
N ASN A 149 9.90 11.27 9.38
CA ASN A 149 9.54 12.04 8.17
C ASN A 149 8.28 12.90 8.38
N GLN A 150 8.22 13.61 9.50
CA GLN A 150 7.16 14.55 9.83
C GLN A 150 7.67 15.63 10.78
N ILE A 151 7.27 16.87 10.54
CA ILE A 151 7.53 18.01 11.40
C ILE A 151 6.43 18.07 12.46
N PHE A 152 6.80 17.92 13.74
CA PHE A 152 5.87 17.92 14.87
C PHE A 152 5.73 19.28 15.59
N THR A 153 6.58 20.25 15.24
CA THR A 153 6.49 21.62 15.76
C THR A 153 5.52 22.43 14.93
N ARG A 154 4.77 23.32 15.59
CA ARG A 154 3.87 24.28 14.94
C ARG A 154 4.64 25.50 14.47
#